data_AF-A0A2H1WQH2-F1
#
_entry.id   AF-A0A2H1WQH2-F1
#
_cell.length_a   1.000
_cell.length_b   1.000
_cell.length_c   1.000
_cell.angle_alpha   90.00
_cell.angle_beta   90.00
_cell.angle_gamma   90.00
#
_symmetry.space_group_name_H-M   'P 1'
#
loop_
_entity.id
_entity.type
_entity.pdbx_description
1 polymer ?
#
loop_
_entity_poly.entity_id
_entity_poly.type
_entity_poly.pdbx_seq_one_letter_code
_entity_poly.pdbx_strand_id
1 'polypeptide(L)'
;SISSYNEDQTNLPKAAILQPAILYRRLTVSGYIVWDSRDRFPEAFDQIIKWIQSGKIVAKEHVTEGFDNLYDALVGVLKGDNIGKAVVKI
;
A
#
# COMPACT_ATOMS: atom_id res chain seq x y z
N SER A 1 -22.63 6.16 -11.87
CA SER A 1 -23.51 5.62 -10.81
C SER A 1 -24.83 6.38 -10.84
N ILE A 2 -25.88 5.91 -10.15
CA ILE A 2 -27.16 6.66 -10.05
C ILE A 2 -26.95 8.06 -9.46
N SER A 3 -25.95 8.22 -8.57
CA SER A 3 -25.55 9.53 -8.02
C SER A 3 -25.02 10.54 -9.04
N SER A 4 -24.54 10.08 -10.20
CA SER A 4 -24.00 10.94 -11.27
C SER A 4 -25.02 11.29 -12.35
N TYR A 5 -26.28 10.86 -12.21
CA TYR A 5 -27.31 11.03 -13.24
C TYR A 5 -27.65 12.50 -13.52
N ASN A 6 -27.58 13.35 -12.48
CA ASN A 6 -27.86 14.79 -12.55
C ASN A 6 -26.60 15.66 -12.46
N GLU A 7 -25.40 15.07 -12.50
CA GLU A 7 -24.17 15.87 -12.47
C GLU A 7 -24.05 16.71 -13.75
N ASP A 8 -23.63 17.96 -13.58
CA ASP A 8 -23.29 18.85 -14.68
C ASP A 8 -22.15 18.23 -15.50
N GLN A 9 -22.42 17.92 -16.76
CA GLN A 9 -21.48 17.26 -17.67
C GLN A 9 -20.23 18.10 -17.97
N THR A 10 -20.25 19.40 -17.67
CA THR A 10 -19.08 20.28 -17.77
C THR A 10 -18.12 20.13 -16.59
N ASN A 11 -18.58 19.55 -15.47
CA ASN A 11 -17.72 19.21 -14.34
C ASN A 11 -17.06 17.86 -14.59
N LEU A 12 -15.79 17.91 -15.01
CA LEU A 12 -14.97 16.71 -15.14
C LEU A 12 -14.79 16.04 -13.77
N PRO A 13 -14.85 14.69 -13.71
CA PRO A 13 -14.62 13.98 -12.47
C PRO A 13 -13.18 14.22 -11.99
N LYS A 14 -13.01 14.46 -10.69
CA LYS A 14 -11.70 14.71 -10.06
C LYS A 14 -10.75 13.51 -10.12
N ALA A 15 -11.26 12.33 -10.47
CA ALA A 15 -10.52 11.09 -10.60
C ALA A 15 -11.19 10.17 -11.64
N ALA A 16 -10.47 9.14 -12.08
CA ALA A 16 -10.99 8.16 -13.04
C ALA A 16 -12.19 7.40 -12.45
N ILE A 17 -13.26 7.27 -13.25
CA ILE A 17 -14.45 6.49 -12.90
C ILE A 17 -14.16 5.01 -13.18
N LEU A 18 -13.89 4.22 -12.14
CA LEU A 18 -13.49 2.81 -12.25
C LEU A 18 -14.66 1.85 -12.47
N GLN A 19 -15.89 2.26 -12.14
CA GLN A 19 -17.07 1.39 -12.11
C GLN A 19 -17.38 0.74 -13.46
N PRO A 20 -17.32 1.44 -14.62
CA PRO A 20 -17.51 0.80 -15.93
C PRO A 20 -16.47 -0.28 -16.21
N ALA A 21 -15.19 -0.01 -15.91
CA ALA A 21 -14.12 -0.98 -16.14
C ALA A 21 -14.30 -2.25 -15.29
N ILE A 22 -14.68 -2.08 -14.02
CA ILE A 22 -15.00 -3.19 -13.11
C ILE A 22 -16.18 -4.00 -13.65
N LEU A 23 -17.27 -3.34 -14.07
CA LEU A 23 -18.48 -4.00 -14.57
C LEU A 23 -18.23 -4.76 -15.87
N TYR A 24 -17.70 -4.09 -16.90
CA TYR A 24 -17.55 -4.68 -18.23
C TYR A 24 -16.50 -5.79 -18.26
N ARG A 25 -15.48 -5.71 -17.39
CA ARG A 25 -14.45 -6.75 -17.26
C ARG A 25 -14.74 -7.76 -16.15
N ARG A 26 -15.88 -7.64 -15.45
CA ARG A 26 -16.30 -8.52 -14.35
C ARG A 26 -15.20 -8.66 -13.26
N LEU A 27 -14.59 -7.54 -12.89
CA LEU A 27 -13.51 -7.54 -11.89
C LEU A 27 -14.08 -7.66 -10.48
N THR A 28 -13.35 -8.38 -9.61
CA THR A 28 -13.60 -8.39 -8.17
C THR A 28 -12.68 -7.39 -7.49
N VAL A 29 -13.24 -6.47 -6.70
CA VAL A 29 -12.49 -5.53 -5.86
C VAL A 29 -12.82 -5.83 -4.41
N SER A 30 -11.80 -6.21 -3.63
CA SER A 30 -11.95 -6.56 -2.23
C SER A 30 -10.90 -5.84 -1.40
N GLY A 31 -11.34 -5.14 -0.35
CA GLY A 31 -10.45 -4.62 0.67
C GLY A 31 -9.88 -5.75 1.52
N TYR A 32 -8.69 -5.53 2.07
CA TYR A 32 -8.05 -6.46 2.99
C TYR A 32 -7.37 -5.68 4.11
N ILE A 33 -7.60 -6.10 5.35
CA ILE A 33 -6.95 -5.55 6.54
C ILE A 33 -6.19 -6.70 7.22
N VAL A 34 -4.91 -6.49 7.53
CA VAL A 34 -4.05 -7.53 8.12
C VAL A 34 -4.61 -8.11 9.43
N TRP A 35 -5.39 -7.32 10.17
CA TRP A 35 -6.04 -7.75 11.41
C TRP A 35 -7.04 -8.90 11.21
N ASP A 36 -7.64 -9.00 10.03
CA ASP A 36 -8.60 -10.07 9.70
C ASP A 36 -7.93 -11.46 9.58
N SER A 37 -6.59 -11.50 9.48
CA SER A 37 -5.80 -12.75 9.41
C SER A 37 -4.77 -12.85 10.52
N ARG A 38 -5.02 -12.22 11.67
CA ARG A 38 -4.08 -12.20 12.81
C ARG A 38 -3.75 -13.61 13.32
N ASP A 39 -4.70 -14.54 13.28
CA ASP A 39 -4.53 -15.95 13.64
C ASP A 39 -3.44 -16.65 12.82
N ARG A 40 -3.26 -16.24 11.57
CA ARG A 40 -2.25 -16.77 10.64
C ARG A 40 -0.90 -16.06 10.73
N PHE A 41 -0.79 -15.02 11.55
CA PHE A 41 0.45 -14.25 11.68
C PHE A 41 1.67 -15.12 12.07
N PRO A 42 1.58 -16.05 13.05
CA PRO A 42 2.72 -16.89 13.42
C PRO A 42 3.22 -17.76 12.25
N GLU A 43 2.30 -18.40 11.52
CA GLU A 43 2.60 -19.20 10.32
C GLU A 43 3.31 -18.35 9.27
N ALA A 44 2.76 -17.18 8.95
CA ALA A 44 3.31 -16.28 7.95
C ALA A 44 4.70 -15.77 8.34
N PHE A 45 4.88 -15.41 9.61
CA PHE A 45 6.15 -14.90 10.13
C PHE A 45 7.28 -15.93 9.97
N ASP A 46 7.06 -17.17 10.42
CA ASP A 46 8.04 -18.25 10.31
C ASP A 46 8.42 -18.54 8.85
N GLN A 47 7.43 -18.52 7.95
CA GLN A 47 7.65 -18.79 6.54
C GLN A 47 8.43 -17.66 5.85
N ILE A 48 8.10 -16.40 6.16
CA ILE A 48 8.78 -15.23 5.60
C ILE A 48 10.23 -15.18 6.06
N ILE A 49 10.52 -15.46 7.35
CA ILE A 49 11.90 -15.53 7.85
C ILE A 49 12.71 -16.56 7.08
N LYS A 50 12.18 -17.77 6.89
CA LYS A 50 12.85 -18.82 6.12
C LYS A 50 13.16 -18.36 4.69
N TRP A 51 12.26 -17.62 4.06
CA TRP A 51 12.48 -17.08 2.71
C TRP A 51 13.54 -15.99 2.67
N ILE A 52 13.60 -15.12 3.68
CA ILE A 52 14.66 -14.11 3.79
C ILE A 52 16.02 -14.80 4.00
N GLN A 53 16.11 -15.73 4.95
CA GLN A 53 17.35 -16.46 5.25
C GLN A 53 17.85 -17.31 4.07
N SER A 54 16.95 -17.89 3.28
CA SER A 54 17.29 -18.66 2.08
C SER A 54 17.57 -17.79 0.84
N GLY A 55 17.44 -16.46 0.95
CA GLY A 55 17.65 -15.53 -0.16
C GLY A 55 16.51 -15.50 -1.20
N LYS A 56 15.39 -16.20 -0.95
CA LYS A 56 14.19 -16.16 -1.80
C LYS A 56 13.47 -14.81 -1.73
N ILE A 57 13.62 -14.10 -0.61
CA ILE A 57 13.17 -12.73 -0.43
C ILE A 57 14.37 -11.86 -0.08
N VAL A 58 14.56 -10.78 -0.84
CA VAL A 58 15.54 -9.74 -0.52
C VAL A 58 14.80 -8.58 0.13
N ALA A 59 14.92 -8.45 1.45
CA ALA A 59 14.36 -7.33 2.19
C ALA A 59 15.21 -6.08 1.95
N LYS A 60 14.63 -5.06 1.29
CA LYS A 60 15.25 -3.75 1.11
C LYS A 60 14.70 -2.80 2.16
N GLU A 61 15.61 -2.08 2.80
CA GLU A 61 15.28 -1.05 3.78
C GLU A 61 15.88 0.29 3.34
N HIS A 62 15.14 1.37 3.58
CA HIS A 62 15.61 2.73 3.46
C HIS A 62 15.77 3.27 4.88
N VAL A 63 17.01 3.44 5.33
CA VAL A 63 17.32 3.79 6.71
C VAL A 63 17.61 5.29 6.82
N THR A 64 16.83 5.98 7.63
CA THR A 64 17.10 7.36 8.06
C THR A 64 17.71 7.32 9.45
N GLU A 65 18.87 7.94 9.64
CA GLU A 65 19.55 7.99 10.93
C GLU A 65 19.05 9.18 11.76
N GLY A 66 18.82 8.97 13.06
CA GLY A 66 18.43 9.99 14.03
C GLY A 66 16.92 10.25 14.09
N PHE A 67 16.39 10.33 15.30
CA PHE A 67 14.99 10.66 15.55
C PHE A 67 14.62 12.07 15.06
N ASP A 68 15.58 12.99 15.09
CA ASP A 68 15.40 14.37 14.62
C ASP A 68 14.98 14.45 13.14
N ASN A 69 15.32 13.41 12.35
CA ASN A 69 14.99 13.32 10.92
C ASN A 69 13.66 12.60 10.64
N LEU A 70 12.85 12.30 11.68
CA LEU A 70 11.58 11.57 11.52
C LEU A 70 10.60 12.30 10.59
N TYR A 71 10.54 13.63 10.66
CA TYR A 71 9.67 14.42 9.80
C TYR A 71 10.02 14.22 8.33
N ASP A 72 11.30 14.36 7.99
CA ASP A 72 11.79 14.19 6.63
C ASP A 72 11.62 12.74 6.14
N ALA A 73 11.87 11.76 7.01
CA ALA A 73 11.65 10.34 6.70
C ALA A 73 10.17 10.05 6.33
N LEU A 74 9.22 10.62 7.08
CA LEU A 74 7.79 10.47 6.80
C LEU A 74 7.39 11.18 5.50
N VAL A 75 7.86 12.40 5.28
CA VAL A 75 7.60 13.14 4.03
C VAL A 75 8.16 12.38 2.82
N GLY A 76 9.33 11.76 2.95
CA GLY A 76 9.92 10.91 1.91
C GLY A 76 9.04 9.71 1.54
N VAL A 77 8.35 9.09 2.51
CA VAL A 77 7.38 8.00 2.23
C VAL A 77 6.24 8.50 1.33
N LEU A 78 5.71 9.69 1.62
CA LEU A 78 4.58 10.26 0.88
C LEU A 78 4.96 10.79 -0.51
N LYS A 79 6.19 11.27 -0.67
CA LYS A 79 6.74 11.70 -1.96
C LYS A 79 7.16 10.52 -2.85
N GLY A 80 7.39 9.34 -2.27
CA GLY A 80 7.87 8.16 -2.99
C GLY A 80 9.38 8.09 -3.11
N ASP A 81 10.13 8.77 -2.24
CA ASP A 81 11.60 8.83 -2.27
C ASP A 81 12.23 7.51 -1.77
N ASN A 82 11.47 6.71 -1.01
CA ASN A 82 11.97 5.49 -0.36
C ASN A 82 11.89 4.26 -1.26
N ILE A 83 13.00 3.53 -1.38
CA ILE A 83 13.04 2.20 -2.00
C ILE A 83 13.05 1.13 -0.90
N GLY A 84 11.94 0.41 -0.77
CA GLY A 84 11.77 -0.61 0.26
C GLY A 84 11.16 -0.07 1.54
N LYS A 85 11.40 -0.75 2.66
CA LYS A 85 10.81 -0.39 3.96
C LYS A 85 11.54 0.81 4.55
N ALA A 86 10.84 1.93 4.75
CA ALA A 86 11.38 3.07 5.46
C ALA A 86 11.53 2.76 6.96
N VAL A 87 12.72 3.00 7.52
CA VAL A 87 13.05 2.74 8.93
C VAL A 87 13.85 3.94 9.46
N VAL A 88 13.49 4.44 10.64
CA VAL A 88 14.29 5.42 11.36
C VAL A 88 15.12 4.71 12.42
N LYS A 89 16.44 4.86 12.36
CA LYS A 89 17.38 4.31 13.33
C LYS A 89 17.71 5.37 14.37
N ILE A 90 17.56 5.03 15.65
CA ILE A 90 17.75 5.91 16.81
C ILE A 90 19.07 5.58 17.49
#